data_AF-A0A3C1PUG4-F1
#
_entry.id   AF-A0A3C1PUG4-F1
#
_cell.length_a   1.000
_cell.length_b   1.000
_cell.length_c   1.000
_cell.angle_alpha   90.00
_cell.angle_beta   90.00
_cell.angle_gamma   90.00
#
_symmetry.space_group_name_H-M   'P 1'
#
loop_
_entity.id
_entity.type
_entity.pdbx_description
1 polymer ?
#
loop_
_entity_poly.entity_id
_entity_poly.type
_entity_poly.pdbx_seq_one_letter_code
_entity_poly.pdbx_strand_id
1 'polypeptide(L)' 'ATDEVTRQIVLRFDGDRLVDLSIEDALGNRSLVTLTAVTRDQPSPERFQFTPPKGADVIYAIGERR' A
#
# COMPACT_ATOMS: atom_id res chain seq x y z
N ALA A 1 17.52 -7.57 13.92
CA ALA A 1 16.34 -7.23 14.73
C ALA A 1 15.12 -7.74 13.97
N THR A 2 14.38 -8.69 14.53
CA THR A 2 13.00 -8.96 14.09
C THR A 2 12.14 -7.80 14.63
N ASP A 3 12.36 -6.61 14.09
CA ASP A 3 11.50 -5.46 14.38
C ASP A 3 10.26 -5.66 13.51
N GLU A 4 9.25 -6.31 14.08
CA GLU A 4 7.91 -6.29 13.52
C GLU A 4 7.45 -4.83 13.51
N VAL A 5 7.68 -4.14 12.39
CA VAL A 5 7.30 -2.71 12.23
C VAL A 5 5.79 -2.55 12.36
N THR A 6 5.02 -3.57 12.00
CA THR A 6 3.56 -3.57 12.04
C THR A 6 3.07 -4.47 13.16
N ARG A 7 2.26 -3.92 14.07
CA ARG A 7 1.64 -4.67 15.16
C ARG A 7 0.32 -5.29 14.74
N GLN A 8 -0.52 -4.54 14.03
CA GLN A 8 -1.83 -5.02 13.62
C GLN A 8 -2.25 -4.37 12.30
N ILE A 9 -2.88 -5.17 11.45
CA ILE A 9 -3.64 -4.69 10.29
C ILE A 9 -5.08 -5.18 10.44
N VAL A 10 -6.04 -4.26 10.43
CA VAL A 10 -7.47 -4.55 10.43
C VAL A 10 -8.06 -4.14 9.09
N LEU A 11 -8.67 -5.10 8.40
CA LEU A 11 -9.43 -4.88 7.18
C LEU A 11 -10.92 -4.97 7.52
N ARG A 12 -11.69 -3.95 7.15
CA ARG A 12 -13.14 -3.96 7.30
C ARG A 12 -13.80 -4.17 5.95
N PHE A 13 -14.71 -5.14 5.90
CA PHE A 13 -15.53 -5.44 4.74
C PHE A 13 -17.01 -5.18 5.05
N ASP A 14 -17.74 -4.69 4.07
CA ASP A 14 -19.19 -4.65 4.04
C ASP A 14 -19.64 -5.59 2.90
N GLY A 15 -20.07 -6.80 3.27
CA GLY A 15 -20.22 -7.90 2.32
C GLY A 15 -18.89 -8.21 1.61
N ASP A 16 -18.86 -8.03 0.30
CA ASP A 16 -17.69 -8.26 -0.54
C ASP A 16 -16.89 -6.97 -0.85
N ARG A 17 -17.28 -5.84 -0.26
CA ARG A 17 -16.63 -4.53 -0.46
C ARG A 17 -15.66 -4.23 0.68
N LEU A 18 -14.38 -4.04 0.36
CA LEU A 18 -13.43 -3.44 1.29
C LEU A 18 -13.78 -1.97 1.51
N VAL A 19 -13.94 -1.58 2.78
CA VAL A 19 -14.38 -0.23 3.17
C VAL A 19 -13.33 0.54 3.96
N ASP A 20 -12.60 -0.13 4.85
CA ASP A 20 -11.49 0.50 5.60
C ASP A 20 -10.30 -0.44 5.81
N LEU A 21 -9.13 0.17 5.95
CA LEU A 21 -7.88 -0.42 6.39
C LEU A 21 -7.34 0.40 7.57
N SER A 22 -7.13 -0.23 8.72
CA SER A 22 -6.47 0.36 9.88
C SER A 22 -5.16 -0.36 10.14
N ILE A 23 -4.06 0.39 10.24
CA ILE A 23 -2.73 -0.15 10.52
C ILE A 23 -2.27 0.45 11.85
N GLU A 24 -1.90 -0.42 12.79
CA GLU A 24 -1.22 -0.06 14.03
C GLU A 24 0.22 -0.57 13.97
N ASP A 25 1.18 0.33 14.17
CA ASP A 25 2.60 -0.03 14.19
C ASP A 25 3.09 -0.39 15.60
N ALA A 26 4.32 -0.88 15.71
CA ALA A 26 4.89 -1.29 17.00
C ALA A 26 5.10 -0.13 18.00
N LEU A 27 5.11 1.11 17.51
CA LEU A 27 5.22 2.32 18.33
C LEU A 27 3.85 2.85 18.77
N GLY A 28 2.76 2.22 18.32
CA GLY A 28 1.39 2.61 18.63
C GLY A 28 0.83 3.67 17.68
N ASN A 29 1.52 4.03 16.59
CA ASN A 29 0.94 4.92 15.59
C ASN A 29 -0.17 4.19 14.85
N ARG A 30 -1.27 4.91 14.62
CA ARG A 30 -2.43 4.39 13.90
C ARG A 30 -2.68 5.16 12.61
N SER A 31 -2.61 4.47 11.49
CA SER A 31 -3.02 4.99 10.18
C SER A 31 -4.38 4.41 9.79
N LEU A 32 -5.31 5.25 9.32
CA LEU A 32 -6.61 4.83 8.83
C LEU A 32 -6.77 5.24 7.36
N VAL A 33 -7.13 4.27 6.52
CA VAL A 33 -7.44 4.47 5.10
C VAL A 33 -8.89 4.09 4.87
N THR A 34 -9.69 5.04 4.37
CA THR A 34 -11.09 4.82 4.01
C THR A 34 -11.24 4.80 2.49
N LEU A 35 -11.82 3.73 1.95
CA LEU A 35 -12.01 3.57 0.52
C LEU A 35 -13.35 4.15 0.07
N THR A 36 -13.28 5.21 -0.72
CA THR A 36 -14.45 5.86 -1.33
C THR A 36 -14.49 5.57 -2.84
N ALA A 37 -15.69 5.48 -3.40
CA ALA A 37 -15.92 5.29 -4.85
C ALA A 37 -15.14 4.10 -5.48
N VAL A 38 -15.13 2.94 -4.82
CA VAL A 38 -14.46 1.73 -5.35
C VAL A 38 -15.16 1.23 -6.60
N THR A 39 -14.41 1.06 -7.68
CA THR A 39 -14.86 0.41 -8.92
C THR A 39 -14.24 -0.99 -9.06
N ARG A 40 -14.86 -1.85 -9.86
CA ARG A 40 -14.43 -3.25 -10.09
C ARG A 40 -14.15 -3.57 -11.56
N ASP A 41 -14.02 -2.54 -12.37
CA ASP A 41 -13.64 -2.65 -13.77
C ASP A 41 -12.17 -3.05 -13.92
N GLN A 42 -11.82 -3.62 -15.06
CA GLN A 42 -10.43 -3.96 -15.38
C GLN A 42 -9.66 -2.65 -15.66
N PRO A 43 -8.63 -2.31 -14.85
CA PRO A 43 -7.87 -1.09 -15.09
C PRO A 43 -6.98 -1.20 -16.34
N SER A 44 -6.78 -0.09 -17.06
CA SER A 44 -5.83 -0.01 -18.17
C SER A 44 -4.41 -0.39 -17.72
N PRO A 45 -3.66 -1.22 -18.47
CA PRO A 45 -2.28 -1.58 -18.15
C PRO A 45 -1.34 -0.39 -17.95
N GLU A 46 -1.60 0.73 -18.63
CA GLU A 46 -0.79 1.96 -18.54
C GLU A 46 -0.77 2.55 -17.13
N ARG A 47 -1.83 2.33 -16.32
CA ARG A 47 -1.89 2.78 -14.92
C ARG A 47 -0.88 2.09 -14.00
N PHE A 48 -0.24 1.02 -14.48
CA PHE A 48 0.75 0.24 -13.76
C PHE A 48 2.16 0.39 -14.35
N GLN A 49 2.36 1.32 -15.30
CA GLN A 49 3.68 1.66 -15.81
C GLN A 49 4.24 2.86 -15.04
N PHE A 50 5.46 2.72 -14.54
CA PHE A 50 6.17 3.81 -13.87
C PHE A 50 7.48 4.09 -14.59
N THR A 51 7.60 5.31 -15.10
CA THR A 51 8.87 5.86 -15.59
C THR A 51 9.26 7.01 -14.69
N PRO A 52 10.35 6.89 -13.90
CA PRO A 52 10.83 8.00 -13.09
C PRO A 52 11.07 9.24 -13.95
N PRO A 53 10.68 10.44 -13.48
CA PRO A 53 10.99 11.66 -14.22
C PRO A 53 12.50 11.87 -14.33
N LYS A 54 12.94 12.62 -15.36
CA LYS A 54 14.35 12.90 -15.59
C LYS A 54 14.98 13.55 -14.34
N GLY A 55 16.10 12.99 -13.88
CA GLY A 55 16.84 13.49 -12.71
C GLY A 55 16.33 12.96 -11.37
N ALA A 56 15.28 12.12 -11.33
CA ALA A 56 14.92 11.41 -10.13
C ALA A 56 16.03 10.43 -9.73
N ASP A 57 16.44 10.50 -8.46
CA ASP A 57 17.25 9.45 -7.86
C ASP A 57 16.37 8.24 -7.57
N VAL A 58 16.76 7.07 -8.08
CA VAL A 58 15.98 5.84 -7.96
C VAL A 58 16.73 4.89 -7.04
N ILE A 59 16.26 4.81 -5.80
CA ILE A 59 16.81 3.94 -4.78
C ILE A 59 16.11 2.58 -4.88
N TYR A 60 16.84 1.58 -5.34
CA TYR A 60 16.36 0.19 -5.33
C TYR A 60 16.69 -0.46 -3.98
N ALA A 61 15.79 -1.29 -3.48
CA ALA A 61 16.08 -2.11 -2.31
C ALA A 61 17.28 -3.03 -2.62
N ILE A 62 18.23 -3.11 -1.68
CA ILE A 62 19.45 -3.88 -1.83
C ILE A 62 19.09 -5.37 -1.95
N GLY A 63 19.12 -5.92 -3.17
CA GLY A 63 18.84 -7.34 -3.40
C GLY A 63 18.57 -7.73 -4.85
N GLU A 64 17.96 -6.85 -5.66
CA GLU A 64 17.73 -7.12 -7.07
C GLU A 64 18.76 -6.38 -7.93
N ARG A 65 19.83 -7.09 -8.30
CA ARG A 65 20.61 -6.69 -9.48
C ARG A 65 19.76 -7.03 -10.70
N ARG A 66 19.58 -6.02 -11.56
CA ARG A 66 19.00 -6.17 -12.90
C ARG A 66 19.68 -7.27 -13.70
#